data_AF-A0A5B8R9V0-F1
#
_entry.id   AF-A0A5B8R9V0-F1
#
_cell.length_a   1.000
_cell.length_b   1.000
_cell.length_c   1.000
_cell.angle_alpha   90.00
_cell.angle_beta   90.00
_cell.angle_gamma   90.00
#
_symmetry.space_group_name_H-M   'P 1'
#
loop_
_entity.id
_entity.type
_entity.pdbx_description
1 polymer ?
#
loop_
_entity_poly.entity_id
_entity_poly.type
_entity_poly.pdbx_seq_one_letter_code
_entity_poly.pdbx_strand_id
1 'polypeptide(L)' 'MEAGASGIVIGRNNLPLVHEGEALFHVARFDSVHRVARYVQAFNRELEEDQDWQGSDPEPPIV' A
#
# COMPACT_ATOMS: atom_id res chain seq x y z
N MET A 1 11.82 14.81 -17.70
CA MET A 1 11.39 15.37 -16.41
C MET A 1 11.76 14.31 -15.38
N GLU A 2 12.80 14.56 -14.60
CA GLU A 2 13.31 13.63 -13.60
C GLU A 2 12.64 13.95 -12.26
N ALA A 3 12.28 12.94 -11.48
CA ALA A 3 11.66 13.15 -10.17
C ALA A 3 12.68 13.80 -9.22
N GLY A 4 12.30 14.86 -8.50
CA GLY A 4 13.20 15.59 -7.59
C GLY A 4 13.71 14.75 -6.40
N ALA A 5 13.18 13.54 -6.21
CA ALA A 5 13.66 12.59 -5.21
C ALA A 5 13.40 11.14 -5.66
N SER A 6 14.30 10.24 -5.30
CA SER A 6 14.09 8.79 -5.43
C SER A 6 13.25 8.26 -4.26
N GLY A 7 12.23 7.46 -4.55
CA GLY A 7 11.32 6.89 -3.55
C GLY A 7 10.23 6.01 -4.18
N ILE A 8 9.28 5.56 -3.38
CA ILE A 8 8.16 4.70 -3.80
C ILE A 8 6.88 5.54 -3.85
N VAL A 9 6.13 5.47 -4.94
CA VAL A 9 4.81 6.11 -5.03
C VAL A 9 3.82 5.31 -4.19
N ILE A 10 3.28 5.92 -3.14
CA ILE A 10 2.28 5.31 -2.25
C ILE A 10 0.87 5.84 -2.51
N GLY A 11 0.74 6.91 -3.30
CA GLY A 11 -0.55 7.48 -3.65
C GLY A 11 -0.47 8.32 -4.91
N ARG A 12 -1.54 8.29 -5.71
CA ARG A 12 -1.71 9.09 -6.91
C ARG A 12 -3.10 9.71 -6.93
N ASN A 13 -3.17 11.01 -7.17
CA ASN A 13 -4.44 11.68 -7.46
C ASN A 13 -4.79 11.47 -8.95
N ASN A 14 -5.96 10.90 -9.21
CA ASN A 14 -6.47 10.59 -10.56
C ASN A 14 -7.65 11.49 -10.97
N LEU A 15 -7.97 12.52 -10.18
CA LEU A 15 -9.02 13.48 -10.54
C LEU A 15 -8.58 14.29 -11.78
N PRO A 16 -9.45 14.42 -12.81
CA PRO A 16 -9.10 15.15 -14.03
C PRO A 16 -8.88 16.66 -13.80
N LEU A 17 -9.60 17.21 -12.82
CA LEU A 17 -9.48 18.60 -12.40
C LEU A 17 -8.62 18.64 -11.14
N VAL A 18 -7.49 19.33 -11.23
CA VAL A 18 -6.53 19.51 -10.14
C VAL A 18 -6.31 20.99 -9.88
N HIS A 19 -6.09 21.36 -8.62
CA HIS A 19 -5.87 22.75 -8.21
C HIS A 19 -4.38 23.04 -7.99
N GLU A 20 -4.00 24.30 -8.13
CA GLU A 20 -2.64 24.74 -7.83
C GLU A 20 -2.33 24.48 -6.35
N GLY A 21 -1.21 23.78 -6.09
CA GLY A 21 -0.80 23.36 -4.75
C GLY A 21 -1.25 21.96 -4.34
N GLU A 22 -2.03 21.24 -5.16
CA GLU A 22 -2.40 19.86 -4.86
C GLU A 22 -1.28 18.87 -5.18
N ALA A 23 -1.10 17.88 -4.29
CA ALA A 23 -0.15 16.80 -4.49
C ALA A 23 -0.72 15.75 -5.46
N LEU A 24 -0.13 15.67 -6.66
CA LEU A 24 -0.50 14.66 -7.66
C LEU A 24 0.03 13.26 -7.31
N PHE A 25 1.17 13.21 -6.63
CA PHE A 25 1.82 11.97 -6.22
C PHE A 25 2.32 12.11 -4.78
N HIS A 26 2.12 11.05 -4.01
CA HIS A 26 2.69 10.91 -2.68
C HIS A 26 3.84 9.91 -2.76
N VAL A 27 5.06 10.38 -2.48
CA VAL A 27 6.28 9.56 -2.58
C VAL A 27 6.83 9.31 -1.19
N ALA A 28 6.85 8.05 -0.77
CA ALA A 28 7.53 7.63 0.44
C ALA A 28 9.02 7.46 0.17
N ARG A 29 9.83 7.98 1.10
CA ARG A 29 11.29 7.82 1.06
C ARG A 29 11.75 7.22 2.38
N PHE A 30 12.77 6.37 2.29
CA PHE A 30 13.34 5.69 3.44
C PHE A 30 14.85 5.85 3.44
N ASP A 31 15.41 6.13 4.61
CA ASP A 31 16.86 6.29 4.77
C ASP A 31 17.59 4.94 4.69
N SER A 32 16.91 3.83 5.00
CA SER A 32 17.46 2.47 4.93
C SER A 32 16.45 1.48 4.35
N VAL A 33 16.63 1.16 3.07
CA VAL A 33 15.81 0.16 2.34
C VAL A 33 15.82 -1.20 3.04
N HIS A 34 16.96 -1.58 3.64
CA HIS A 34 17.12 -2.87 4.30
C HIS A 34 16.27 -3.01 5.57
N ARG A 35 16.10 -1.91 6.33
CA ARG A 35 15.21 -1.88 7.50
C ARG A 35 13.74 -2.02 7.07
N VAL A 36 13.35 -1.32 6.01
CA VAL A 36 12.00 -1.33 5.47
C VAL A 36 11.63 -2.71 4.94
N ALA A 37 12.54 -3.36 4.21
CA ALA A 37 12.31 -4.70 3.68
C ALA A 37 11.92 -5.70 4.79
N ARG A 38 12.60 -5.64 5.95
CA ARG A 38 12.25 -6.48 7.11
C ARG A 38 10.86 -6.16 7.66
N TYR A 39 10.53 -4.88 7.76
CA TYR A 39 9.24 -4.43 8.27
C TYR A 39 8.09 -4.83 7.34
N VAL A 40 8.26 -4.65 6.03
CA VAL A 40 7.28 -5.07 5.00
C VAL A 40 7.12 -6.58 5.01
N GLN A 41 8.20 -7.34 5.15
CA GLN A 41 8.13 -8.79 5.20
C GLN A 41 7.40 -9.30 6.45
N ALA A 42 7.59 -8.66 7.62
CA ALA A 42 6.84 -8.98 8.82
C ALA A 42 5.35 -8.64 8.67
N PHE A 43 5.05 -7.44 8.17
CA PHE A 43 3.69 -6.99 7.92
C PHE A 43 2.92 -7.90 6.93
N ASN A 44 3.55 -8.29 5.82
CA ASN A 44 2.91 -9.19 4.86
C ASN A 44 2.64 -10.57 5.46
N ARG A 45 3.53 -11.07 6.33
CA ARG A 45 3.33 -12.35 7.02
C ARG A 45 2.12 -12.29 7.95
N GLU A 46 1.99 -11.25 8.75
CA GLU A 46 0.83 -11.04 9.62
C GLU A 46 -0.47 -10.97 8.80
N LEU A 47 -0.47 -10.28 7.66
CA LEU A 47 -1.63 -10.22 6.76
C LEU A 47 -1.96 -11.56 6.09
N GLU A 48 -0.96 -12.38 5.76
CA GLU A 48 -1.16 -13.72 5.22
C GLU A 48 -1.76 -14.65 6.28
N GLU A 49 -1.29 -14.57 7.52
CA GLU A 49 -1.83 -15.32 8.67
C GLU A 49 -3.28 -14.94 8.99
N ASP A 50 -3.66 -13.66 8.87
CA ASP A 50 -5.05 -13.20 9.05
C ASP A 50 -5.99 -13.59 7.88
N GLN A 51 -5.44 -13.86 6.68
CA GLN A 51 -6.22 -14.24 5.49
C GLN A 51 -6.68 -15.71 5.50
N ASP A 52 -6.01 -16.58 6.24
CA ASP A 52 -6.41 -17.98 6.41
C ASP A 52 -7.80 -18.13 7.09
N TRP A 53 -8.32 -17.04 7.69
CA TRP A 53 -9.62 -16.95 8.35
C TRP A 53 -10.73 -16.30 7.51
N GLN A 54 -10.62 -16.23 6.17
CA GLN A 54 -11.68 -15.66 5.30
C GLN A 54 -12.31 -16.63 4.29
N GLY A 55 -11.90 -17.91 4.28
CA GLY A 55 -12.38 -18.90 3.31
C GLY A 55 -13.12 -20.12 3.86
N SER A 56 -13.31 -20.22 5.19
CA SER A 56 -13.77 -21.47 5.83
C SER A 56 -15.15 -21.42 6.49
N ASP A 57 -15.87 -20.30 6.42
CA ASP A 57 -17.27 -20.27 6.87
C ASP A 57 -18.19 -20.72 5.72
N PRO A 58 -18.71 -21.96 5.72
CA PRO A 58 -19.72 -22.37 4.76
C PRO A 58 -20.95 -21.50 4.95
N GLU A 59 -21.37 -20.81 3.90
CA GLU A 59 -22.61 -20.04 3.88
C GLU A 59 -23.77 -20.96 4.30
N PRO A 60 -24.52 -20.63 5.38
CA PRO A 60 -25.58 -21.51 5.86
C PRO A 60 -26.66 -21.66 4.77
N PRO A 61 -27.20 -22.87 4.55
CA PRO A 61 -28.18 -23.10 3.50
C PRO A 61 -29.42 -22.24 3.77
N ILE A 62 -29.86 -21.50 2.75
CA ILE A 62 -31.12 -20.75 2.80
C ILE A 62 -32.26 -21.77 2.87
N VAL A 63 -33.00 -21.76 3.98
CA VAL A 63 -34.22 -22.55 4.21
C VAL A 63 -35.44 -21.75 3.78
#